data_AF-X7YQ96-F1
#
_entry.id   AF-X7YQ96-F1
#
_cell.length_a   1.000
_cell.length_b   1.000
_cell.length_c   1.000
_cell.angle_alpha   90.00
_cell.angle_beta   90.00
_cell.angle_gamma   90.00
#
_symmetry.space_group_name_H-M   'P 1'
#
loop_
_entity.id
_entity.type
_entity.pdbx_description
1 polymer ?
#
loop_
_entity_poly.entity_id
_entity_poly.type
_entity_poly.pdbx_seq_one_letter_code
_entity_poly.pdbx_strand_id
1 'polypeptide(L)'
;MVGVRGGLSYDIARGMRSVLLGAQPMGVVFTSRASLKLAEIREANGDNVSADALIVRLPADSAGRWWTWAGTAANRTLQVSLPTVVDPRQRIDEKSLRLLPGITDAEFSAALDGVEWREPAVDANALRD
;
A
#
# COMPACT_ATOMS: atom_id res chain seq x y z
N MET A 1 -5.49 -23.83 -12.27
CA MET A 1 -5.42 -22.41 -12.68
C MET A 1 -5.99 -21.61 -11.52
N VAL A 2 -5.14 -21.13 -10.62
CA VAL A 2 -5.51 -20.48 -9.35
C VAL A 2 -5.43 -18.96 -9.54
N GLY A 3 -6.36 -18.21 -8.95
CA GLY A 3 -6.76 -16.86 -9.35
C GLY A 3 -5.64 -15.82 -9.50
N VAL A 4 -5.45 -15.34 -10.73
CA VAL A 4 -4.47 -14.31 -11.16
C VAL A 4 -4.78 -12.90 -10.61
N ARG A 5 -5.97 -12.67 -10.02
CA ARG A 5 -6.41 -11.33 -9.59
C ARG A 5 -5.60 -10.75 -8.41
N GLY A 6 -5.06 -11.59 -7.51
CA GLY A 6 -4.24 -11.14 -6.38
C GLY A 6 -2.85 -10.63 -6.81
N GLY A 7 -2.18 -11.39 -7.70
CA GLY A 7 -0.84 -11.07 -8.21
C GLY A 7 -0.81 -9.78 -9.02
N LEU A 8 -1.81 -9.51 -9.86
CA LEU A 8 -1.84 -8.31 -10.68
C LEU A 8 -1.81 -7.01 -9.84
N SER A 9 -2.55 -6.95 -8.73
CA SER A 9 -2.56 -5.77 -7.86
C SER A 9 -1.19 -5.53 -7.20
N TYR A 10 -0.50 -6.61 -6.85
CA TYR A 10 0.84 -6.56 -6.30
C TYR A 10 1.84 -6.07 -7.36
N ASP A 11 1.84 -6.66 -8.55
CA ASP A 11 2.75 -6.29 -9.63
C ASP A 11 2.59 -4.82 -10.04
N ILE A 12 1.34 -4.33 -10.12
CA ILE A 12 1.05 -2.92 -10.38
C ILE A 12 1.62 -2.04 -9.25
N ALA A 13 1.32 -2.35 -7.99
CA ALA A 13 1.81 -1.55 -6.86
C ALA A 13 3.35 -1.52 -6.80
N ARG A 14 4.02 -2.65 -7.05
CA ARG A 14 5.49 -2.73 -7.12
C ARG A 14 6.05 -1.97 -8.31
N GLY A 15 5.41 -2.04 -9.47
CA GLY A 15 5.77 -1.26 -10.65
C GLY A 15 5.67 0.24 -10.39
N MET A 16 4.57 0.70 -9.80
CA MET A 16 4.38 2.11 -9.41
C MET A 16 5.46 2.55 -8.42
N ARG A 17 5.71 1.78 -7.35
CA ARG A 17 6.77 2.08 -6.38
C ARG A 17 8.14 2.16 -7.05
N SER A 18 8.46 1.24 -7.95
CA SER A 18 9.72 1.22 -8.69
C SER A 18 9.89 2.49 -9.53
N VAL A 19 8.85 2.90 -10.26
CA VAL A 19 8.86 4.13 -11.06
C VAL A 19 9.01 5.37 -10.18
N LEU A 20 8.34 5.42 -9.03
CA LEU A 20 8.47 6.50 -8.06
C LEU A 20 9.89 6.58 -7.47
N LEU A 21 10.55 5.43 -7.26
CA LEU A 21 11.95 5.34 -6.83
C LEU A 21 12.97 5.62 -7.94
N GLY A 22 12.52 5.97 -9.15
CA GLY A 22 13.39 6.43 -10.24
C GLY A 22 13.51 5.48 -11.43
N ALA A 23 12.97 4.26 -11.35
CA ALA A 23 12.98 3.35 -12.50
C ALA A 23 12.22 3.94 -13.69
N GLN A 24 12.72 3.67 -14.89
CA GLN A 24 12.06 4.05 -16.13
C GLN A 24 11.35 2.83 -16.73
N PRO A 25 10.07 2.94 -17.12
CA PRO A 25 9.38 1.86 -17.81
C PRO A 25 10.10 1.44 -19.10
N MET A 26 10.45 0.16 -19.20
CA MET A 26 11.13 -0.39 -20.38
C MET A 26 10.22 -0.36 -21.60
N GLY A 27 10.78 -0.01 -22.77
CA GLY A 27 10.05 0.00 -24.04
C GLY A 27 9.10 1.19 -24.23
N VAL A 28 9.12 2.17 -23.33
CA VAL A 28 8.30 3.39 -23.42
C VAL A 28 9.18 4.59 -23.73
N VAL A 29 8.88 5.29 -24.83
CA VAL A 29 9.52 6.58 -25.16
C VAL A 29 8.68 7.70 -24.59
N PHE A 30 9.25 8.47 -23.66
CA PHE A 30 8.56 9.61 -23.06
C PHE A 30 8.67 10.86 -23.92
N THR A 31 7.54 11.55 -24.10
CA THR A 31 7.55 12.94 -24.58
C THR A 31 8.05 13.88 -23.47
N SER A 32 8.50 15.08 -23.82
CA SER A 32 8.95 16.06 -22.83
C SER A 32 7.89 16.39 -21.78
N ARG A 33 6.61 16.49 -22.19
CA ARG A 33 5.48 16.72 -21.25
C ARG A 33 5.29 15.54 -20.30
N ALA A 34 5.42 14.31 -20.79
CA ALA A 34 5.29 13.11 -19.96
C ALA A 34 6.44 13.00 -18.96
N SER A 35 7.67 13.33 -19.37
CA SER A 35 8.85 13.37 -18.49
C SER A 35 8.69 14.41 -17.38
N LEU A 36 8.23 15.62 -17.72
CA LEU A 36 7.96 16.66 -16.73
C LEU A 36 6.90 16.21 -15.73
N LYS A 37 5.80 15.64 -16.22
CA LYS A 37 4.73 15.16 -15.35
C LYS A 37 5.18 14.03 -14.42
N LEU A 38 6.03 13.13 -14.92
CA LEU A 38 6.58 12.06 -14.10
C LEU A 38 7.50 12.61 -13.00
N ALA A 39 8.30 13.65 -13.30
CA ALA A 39 9.13 14.32 -12.30
C ALA A 39 8.28 14.94 -11.18
N GLU A 40 7.20 15.66 -11.53
CA GLU A 40 6.25 16.22 -10.55
C GLU A 40 5.63 15.12 -9.66
N ILE A 41 5.24 13.99 -10.26
CA ILE A 41 4.64 12.87 -9.52
C ILE A 41 5.65 12.26 -8.54
N ARG A 42 6.93 12.11 -8.95
CA ARG A 42 8.00 11.62 -8.09
C ARG A 42 8.25 12.56 -6.93
N GLU A 43 8.34 13.85 -7.20
CA GLU A 43 8.51 14.86 -6.15
C GLU A 43 7.36 14.82 -5.14
N ALA A 44 6.12 14.84 -5.61
CA ALA A 44 4.93 14.82 -4.74
C ALA A 44 4.78 13.54 -3.91
N ASN A 45 5.41 12.42 -4.31
CA ASN A 45 5.30 11.13 -3.64
C ASN A 45 6.62 10.66 -3.02
N GLY A 46 7.72 11.40 -3.12
CA GLY A 46 9.05 10.97 -2.67
C GLY A 46 9.05 10.56 -1.19
N ASP A 47 8.35 11.34 -0.38
CA ASP A 47 8.11 11.11 1.05
C ASP A 47 7.28 9.84 1.39
N ASN A 48 6.61 9.26 0.41
CA ASN A 48 5.68 8.15 0.55
C ASN A 48 6.26 6.82 0.04
N VAL A 49 7.51 6.84 -0.43
CA VAL A 49 8.25 5.67 -0.92
C VAL A 49 9.65 5.64 -0.33
N SER A 50 10.11 4.45 0.04
CA SER A 50 11.51 4.20 0.34
C SER A 50 11.87 2.84 -0.22
N ALA A 51 13.12 2.66 -0.66
CA ALA A 51 13.63 1.37 -1.12
C ALA A 51 13.78 0.37 0.04
N ASP A 52 14.21 0.88 1.20
CA ASP A 52 14.77 0.09 2.30
C ASP A 52 14.03 0.27 3.63
N ALA A 53 13.00 1.12 3.66
CA ALA A 53 12.25 1.43 4.88
C ALA A 53 10.74 1.30 4.71
N LEU A 54 10.08 1.03 5.84
CA LEU A 54 8.64 1.17 5.99
C LEU A 54 8.29 2.67 6.06
N ILE A 55 7.23 3.08 5.37
CA ILE A 55 6.77 4.47 5.42
C ILE A 55 5.42 4.56 6.10
N VAL A 56 5.43 5.17 7.28
CA VAL A 56 4.25 5.43 8.10
C VAL A 56 4.20 6.93 8.42
N ARG A 57 3.06 7.56 8.14
CA ARG A 57 2.79 8.97 8.43
C ARG A 57 1.76 9.04 9.54
N LEU A 58 2.12 9.61 10.68
CA LEU A 58 1.29 9.72 11.89
C LEU A 58 1.10 11.20 12.26
N PRO A 59 0.20 11.93 11.59
CA PRO A 59 -0.14 13.31 11.97
C PRO A 59 -0.90 13.34 13.31
N ALA A 60 -0.68 14.38 14.12
CA ALA A 60 -1.26 14.46 15.45
C ALA A 60 -2.79 14.71 15.46
N ASP A 61 -3.33 15.27 14.38
CA ASP A 61 -4.71 15.75 14.29
C ASP A 61 -5.62 14.93 13.36
N SER A 62 -5.08 13.88 12.74
CA SER A 62 -5.77 13.13 11.70
C SER A 62 -5.36 11.66 11.65
N ALA A 63 -6.10 10.88 10.86
CA ALA A 63 -5.79 9.47 10.66
C ALA A 63 -4.45 9.30 9.94
N GLY A 64 -3.59 8.44 10.48
CA GLY A 64 -2.32 8.10 9.87
C GLY A 64 -2.46 7.29 8.58
N ARG A 65 -1.34 7.10 7.89
CA ARG A 65 -1.25 6.28 6.68
C ARG A 65 0.03 5.46 6.66
N TRP A 66 -0.11 4.19 6.36
CA TRP A 66 0.99 3.28 6.05
C TRP A 66 1.03 3.01 4.54
N TRP A 67 2.13 3.38 3.89
CA TRP A 67 2.37 3.13 2.47
C TRP A 67 3.03 1.76 2.26
N THR A 68 2.20 0.75 1.98
CA THR A 68 2.62 -0.66 1.91
C THR A 68 3.15 -1.05 0.53
N TRP A 69 2.55 -0.53 -0.54
CA TRP A 69 2.81 -0.95 -1.92
C TRP A 69 2.77 -2.48 -2.12
N ALA A 70 1.86 -3.14 -1.39
CA ALA A 70 1.82 -4.60 -1.23
C ALA A 70 0.69 -5.29 -2.00
N GLY A 71 -0.11 -4.55 -2.77
CA GLY A 71 -1.27 -5.12 -3.44
C GLY A 71 -2.49 -5.26 -2.53
N THR A 72 -3.67 -5.43 -3.13
CA THR A 72 -4.94 -5.43 -2.41
C THR A 72 -5.08 -6.64 -1.48
N ALA A 73 -4.58 -7.81 -1.90
CA ALA A 73 -4.68 -9.04 -1.11
C ALA A 73 -3.87 -8.98 0.20
N ALA A 74 -2.62 -8.51 0.12
CA ALA A 74 -1.78 -8.32 1.30
C ALA A 74 -2.36 -7.24 2.22
N ASN A 75 -2.81 -6.11 1.66
CA ASN A 75 -3.44 -5.04 2.44
C ASN A 75 -4.72 -5.49 3.16
N ARG A 76 -5.51 -6.36 2.54
CA ARG A 76 -6.69 -6.95 3.20
C ARG A 76 -6.29 -7.86 4.36
N THR A 77 -5.24 -8.67 4.19
CA THR A 77 -4.67 -9.52 5.23
C THR A 77 -4.17 -8.68 6.41
N LEU A 78 -3.44 -7.61 6.13
CA LEU A 78 -2.99 -6.66 7.15
C LEU A 78 -4.16 -6.02 7.90
N GLN A 79 -5.21 -5.59 7.21
CA GLN A 79 -6.39 -5.00 7.85
C GLN A 79 -7.06 -5.94 8.86
N VAL A 80 -7.23 -7.21 8.51
CA VAL A 80 -7.86 -8.18 9.43
C VAL A 80 -6.93 -8.66 10.54
N SER A 81 -5.62 -8.65 10.29
CA SER A 81 -4.59 -9.10 11.24
C SER A 81 -4.20 -8.01 12.25
N LEU A 82 -4.37 -6.73 11.90
CA LEU A 82 -3.96 -5.57 12.70
C LEU A 82 -5.13 -4.63 13.05
N PRO A 83 -6.23 -5.13 13.67
CA PRO A 83 -7.45 -4.35 13.89
C PRO A 83 -7.27 -3.21 14.90
N THR A 84 -6.19 -3.23 15.70
CA THR A 84 -5.88 -2.21 16.71
C THR A 84 -5.17 -0.98 16.13
N VAL A 85 -4.68 -1.05 14.89
CA VAL A 85 -3.92 0.05 14.26
C VAL A 85 -4.41 0.39 12.86
N VAL A 86 -5.03 -0.54 12.13
CA VAL A 86 -5.58 -0.32 10.79
C VAL A 86 -7.08 -0.04 10.87
N ASP A 87 -7.56 1.00 10.18
CA ASP A 87 -8.99 1.33 10.14
C ASP A 87 -9.79 0.21 9.44
N PRO A 88 -10.72 -0.48 10.13
CA PRO A 88 -11.48 -1.58 9.54
C PRO A 88 -12.57 -1.11 8.56
N ARG A 89 -12.93 0.17 8.57
CA ARG A 89 -14.01 0.73 7.72
C ARG A 89 -13.52 1.27 6.38
N GLN A 90 -12.21 1.26 6.14
CA GLN A 90 -11.64 1.76 4.89
C GLN A 90 -11.91 0.80 3.72
N ARG A 91 -12.06 1.37 2.52
CA ARG A 91 -11.91 0.60 1.28
C ARG A 91 -10.42 0.32 1.05
N ILE A 92 -10.07 -0.95 0.90
CA ILE A 92 -8.69 -1.38 0.66
C ILE A 92 -8.28 -1.13 -0.80
N ASP A 93 -7.12 -0.50 -0.96
CA ASP A 93 -6.40 -0.35 -2.24
C ASP A 93 -5.06 -1.11 -2.20
N GLU A 94 -4.30 -1.02 -3.29
CA GLU A 94 -3.04 -1.72 -3.50
C GLU A 94 -1.79 -1.01 -2.94
N LYS A 95 -1.91 0.25 -2.52
CA LYS A 95 -0.77 1.13 -2.21
C LYS A 95 -0.61 1.43 -0.73
N SER A 96 -1.72 1.52 0.01
CA SER A 96 -1.66 2.02 1.38
C SER A 96 -2.81 1.55 2.27
N LEU A 97 -2.61 1.69 3.57
CA LEU A 97 -3.60 1.48 4.60
C LEU A 97 -3.77 2.77 5.41
N ARG A 98 -5.02 3.16 5.62
CA ARG A 98 -5.40 4.15 6.64
C ARG A 98 -5.24 3.52 8.02
N LEU A 99 -4.59 4.24 8.92
CA LEU A 99 -4.45 3.86 10.31
C LEU A 99 -5.55 4.50 11.15
N LEU A 100 -5.79 3.96 12.34
CA LEU A 100 -6.68 4.60 13.30
C LEU A 100 -6.12 5.98 13.71
N PRO A 101 -6.98 6.97 14.02
CA PRO A 101 -6.54 8.27 14.50
C PRO A 101 -5.78 8.16 15.83
N GLY A 102 -4.75 8.99 16.00
CA GLY A 102 -4.01 9.09 17.27
C GLY A 102 -3.06 7.94 17.59
N ILE A 103 -2.90 6.97 16.69
CA ILE A 103 -1.91 5.89 16.86
C ILE A 103 -0.49 6.46 16.91
N THR A 104 0.26 6.01 17.90
CA THR A 104 1.68 6.31 18.08
C THR A 104 2.58 5.34 17.31
N ASP A 105 3.83 5.73 17.10
CA ASP A 105 4.88 4.88 16.54
C ASP A 105 5.12 3.62 17.39
N ALA A 106 5.07 3.75 18.72
CA ALA A 106 5.21 2.66 19.67
C ALA A 106 4.05 1.65 19.55
N GLU A 107 2.80 2.12 19.51
CA GLU A 107 1.62 1.25 19.34
C GLU A 107 1.64 0.53 17.98
N PHE A 108 2.01 1.25 16.91
CA PHE A 108 2.14 0.67 15.59
C PHE A 108 3.22 -0.43 15.56
N SER A 109 4.40 -0.16 16.14
CA SER A 109 5.51 -1.12 16.18
C SER A 109 5.14 -2.35 17.02
N ALA A 110 4.55 -2.15 18.19
CA ALA A 110 4.10 -3.25 19.05
C ALA A 110 3.04 -4.13 18.37
N ALA A 111 2.11 -3.53 17.61
CA ALA A 111 1.11 -4.28 16.85
C ALA A 111 1.74 -5.12 15.73
N LEU A 112 2.79 -4.62 15.07
CA LEU A 112 3.53 -5.39 14.07
C LEU A 112 4.33 -6.54 14.70
N ASP A 113 5.01 -6.30 15.81
CA ASP A 113 5.82 -7.32 16.49
C ASP A 113 4.95 -8.47 17.04
N GLY A 114 3.73 -8.15 17.49
CA GLY A 114 2.78 -9.11 18.05
C GLY A 114 1.74 -9.65 17.07
N VAL A 115 1.89 -9.43 15.76
CA VAL A 115 0.83 -9.73 14.78
C VAL A 115 0.50 -11.23 14.73
N GLU A 116 -0.78 -11.53 14.91
CA GLU A 116 -1.35 -12.84 14.56
C GLU A 116 -1.99 -12.75 13.17
N TRP A 117 -1.42 -13.47 12.20
CA TRP A 117 -1.90 -13.44 10.82
C TRP A 117 -3.26 -14.12 10.67
N ARG A 118 -4.21 -13.39 10.06
CA ARG A 118 -5.58 -13.85 9.83
C ARG A 118 -5.91 -13.83 8.34
N GLU A 119 -6.64 -14.85 7.91
CA GLU A 119 -7.16 -14.90 6.55
C GLU A 119 -8.40 -13.99 6.42
N PRO A 120 -8.45 -13.09 5.44
CA PRO A 120 -9.65 -12.31 5.19
C PRO A 120 -10.82 -13.21 4.79
N ALA A 121 -12.02 -12.89 5.28
CA ALA A 121 -13.23 -13.53 4.79
C ALA A 121 -13.35 -13.32 3.26
N VAL A 122 -13.41 -14.42 2.51
CA VAL A 122 -13.66 -14.40 1.08
C VAL A 122 -15.17 -14.31 0.87
N ASP A 123 -15.64 -13.29 0.15
CA ASP A 123 -17.04 -13.24 -0.26
C ASP A 123 -17.33 -14.45 -1.16
N ALA A 124 -18.31 -15.28 -0.80
CA ALA A 124 -18.69 -16.47 -1.57
C ALA A 124 -19.07 -16.15 -3.03
N ASN A 125 -19.42 -14.89 -3.34
CA ASN A 125 -19.70 -14.43 -4.69
C ASN A 125 -18.45 -14.15 -5.53
N ALA A 126 -17.24 -14.14 -4.94
CA ALA A 126 -15.99 -13.87 -5.65
C ALA A 126 -15.53 -15.03 -6.57
N LEU A 127 -16.18 -16.20 -6.49
CA LEU A 127 -15.89 -17.39 -7.29
C LEU A 127 -16.88 -17.60 -8.46
N ARG A 128 -17.84 -16.70 -8.65
CA ARG A 128 -18.76 -16.74 -9.80
C ARG A 128 -18.23 -15.85 -10.92
N ASP A 129 -17.32 -16.38 -11.73
CA ASP A 129 -17.05 -15.91 -13.09
C ASP A 129 -17.54 -16.98 -14.07
#